data_AF-A0A938BUG7-F1
#
_entry.id   AF-A0A938BUG7-F1
#
_cell.length_a   1.000
_cell.length_b   1.000
_cell.length_c   1.000
_cell.angle_alpha   90.00
_cell.angle_beta   90.00
_cell.angle_gamma   90.00
#
_symmetry.space_group_name_H-M   'P 1'
#
loop_
_entity.id
_entity.type
_entity.pdbx_description
1 polymer ?
#
loop_
_entity_poly.entity_id
_entity_poly.type
_entity_poly.pdbx_seq_one_letter_code
_entity_poly.pdbx_strand_id
1 'polypeptide(L)'
;MSAVLETKSLTKSFGGLVAVRDFTMSVAENELVGLIGPNGAGKTTVFNLVTGMYVPTAGEIRFNGADIGGMKPYRIYQCGIARTFQNIRLFKQLSVLDNIRVAHHHRGGAGLVSTVLRGQGFRREERQVTERATELLSILGLEGRRDELARNLPYGEQRRVEIARALVSDPKLLLLDEPAAGMNPLEVGS
;
A
#
# COMPACT_ATOMS: atom_id res chain seq x y z
N MET A 1 -15.90 -8.04 -18.20
CA MET A 1 -14.85 -7.31 -17.46
C MET A 1 -14.16 -8.30 -16.54
N SER A 2 -12.82 -8.33 -16.52
CA SER A 2 -12.04 -9.21 -15.63
C SER A 2 -11.89 -8.53 -14.28
N ALA A 3 -12.21 -9.21 -13.17
CA ALA A 3 -11.95 -8.68 -11.85
C ALA A 3 -10.44 -8.72 -11.54
N VAL A 4 -9.92 -7.63 -10.96
CA VAL A 4 -8.54 -7.52 -10.47
C VAL A 4 -8.40 -8.20 -9.11
N LEU A 5 -9.40 -8.06 -8.23
CA LEU A 5 -9.46 -8.76 -6.94
C LEU A 5 -10.79 -9.51 -6.83
N GLU A 6 -10.75 -10.75 -6.36
CA GLU A 6 -11.93 -11.53 -5.99
C GLU A 6 -11.73 -12.16 -4.63
N THR A 7 -12.73 -12.11 -3.76
CA THR A 7 -12.81 -12.94 -2.56
C THR A 7 -14.05 -13.81 -2.64
N LYS A 8 -13.96 -15.07 -2.23
CA LYS A 8 -15.08 -16.02 -2.22
C LYS A 8 -15.20 -16.66 -0.85
N SER A 9 -16.33 -16.45 -0.19
CA SER A 9 -16.65 -16.99 1.13
C SER A 9 -15.53 -16.80 2.17
N LEU A 10 -14.86 -15.65 2.10
CA LEU A 10 -13.65 -15.40 2.87
C LEU A 10 -13.98 -15.34 4.35
N THR A 11 -13.35 -16.21 5.13
CA THR A 11 -13.60 -16.33 6.57
C THR A 11 -12.29 -16.28 7.34
N LYS A 12 -12.28 -15.51 8.43
CA LYS A 12 -11.15 -15.42 9.35
C LYS A 12 -11.61 -15.52 10.80
N SER A 13 -11.09 -16.53 11.49
CA SER A 13 -11.28 -16.74 12.92
C SER A 13 -9.97 -16.55 13.69
N PHE A 14 -10.08 -16.03 14.91
CA PHE A 14 -9.00 -15.90 15.89
C PHE A 14 -9.43 -16.66 17.15
N GLY A 15 -8.89 -17.86 17.33
CA GLY A 15 -9.41 -18.78 18.36
C GLY A 15 -10.91 -19.03 18.14
N GLY A 16 -11.72 -18.77 19.16
CA GLY A 16 -13.19 -18.91 19.09
C GLY A 16 -13.95 -17.74 18.46
N LEU A 17 -13.29 -16.63 18.12
CA LEU A 17 -13.95 -15.44 17.57
C LEU A 17 -13.85 -15.41 16.04
N VAL A 18 -14.99 -15.35 15.35
CA VAL A 18 -15.05 -15.15 13.90
C VAL A 18 -15.07 -13.64 13.60
N ALA A 19 -13.96 -13.11 13.09
CA ALA A 19 -13.80 -11.68 12.81
C ALA A 19 -14.30 -11.26 11.41
N VAL A 20 -14.27 -12.20 10.45
CA VAL A 20 -14.85 -12.05 9.11
C VAL A 20 -15.51 -13.39 8.77
N ARG A 21 -16.75 -13.37 8.30
CA ARG A 21 -17.52 -14.57 7.96
C ARG A 21 -18.09 -14.44 6.55
N ASP A 22 -17.83 -15.44 5.71
CA ASP A 22 -18.42 -15.61 4.37
C ASP A 22 -18.37 -14.34 3.49
N PHE A 23 -17.24 -13.63 3.54
CA PHE A 23 -17.09 -12.36 2.84
C PHE A 23 -16.74 -12.57 1.36
N THR A 24 -17.63 -12.14 0.47
CA THR A 24 -17.47 -12.26 -0.98
C THR A 24 -17.52 -10.87 -1.61
N MET A 25 -16.50 -10.52 -2.39
CA MET A 25 -16.44 -9.28 -3.16
C MET A 25 -15.64 -9.46 -4.44
N SER A 26 -15.86 -8.56 -5.40
CA SER A 26 -15.04 -8.43 -6.61
C SER A 26 -14.74 -6.96 -6.86
N VAL A 27 -13.54 -6.67 -7.35
CA VAL A 27 -13.12 -5.33 -7.78
C VAL A 27 -12.62 -5.43 -9.21
N ALA A 28 -13.23 -4.69 -10.12
CA ALA A 28 -12.81 -4.58 -11.51
C ALA A 28 -11.61 -3.62 -11.66
N GLU A 29 -10.98 -3.67 -12.83
CA GLU A 29 -9.92 -2.73 -13.16
C GLU A 29 -10.46 -1.29 -13.18
N ASN A 30 -9.70 -0.35 -12.60
CA ASN A 30 -10.07 1.06 -12.44
C ASN A 30 -11.35 1.30 -11.61
N GLU A 31 -11.82 0.32 -10.85
CA GLU A 31 -12.97 0.48 -9.95
C GLU A 31 -12.55 1.02 -8.58
N LEU A 32 -13.32 1.98 -8.06
CA LEU A 32 -13.18 2.49 -6.70
C LEU A 32 -14.25 1.86 -5.80
N VAL A 33 -13.82 1.02 -4.86
CA VAL A 33 -14.73 0.31 -3.93
C VAL A 33 -14.49 0.76 -2.49
N GLY A 34 -15.57 1.10 -1.78
CA GLY A 34 -15.55 1.45 -0.37
C GLY A 34 -16.05 0.31 0.52
N LEU A 35 -15.25 -0.13 1.49
CA LEU A 35 -15.68 -1.05 2.54
C LEU A 35 -16.08 -0.27 3.80
N ILE A 36 -17.38 -0.14 4.04
CA ILE A 36 -17.95 0.66 5.14
C ILE A 36 -18.61 -0.25 6.18
N GLY A 37 -18.50 0.12 7.45
CA GLY A 37 -19.11 -0.59 8.57
C GLY A 37 -18.65 -0.01 9.91
N PRO A 38 -19.29 -0.38 11.04
CA PRO A 38 -18.90 0.12 12.35
C PRO A 38 -17.49 -0.33 12.75
N ASN A 39 -16.96 0.25 13.83
CA ASN A 39 -15.70 -0.21 14.42
C ASN A 39 -15.86 -1.66 14.89
N GLY A 40 -14.85 -2.49 14.61
CA GLY A 40 -14.91 -3.93 14.89
C GLY A 40 -15.66 -4.77 13.85
N ALA A 41 -16.23 -4.19 12.79
CA ALA A 41 -16.92 -4.95 11.73
C ALA A 41 -16.00 -5.81 10.83
N GLY A 42 -14.71 -5.92 11.14
CA GLY A 42 -13.77 -6.75 10.39
C GLY A 42 -13.12 -6.08 9.17
N LYS A 43 -13.34 -4.77 8.92
CA LYS A 43 -12.74 -4.03 7.80
C LYS A 43 -11.21 -4.18 7.72
N THR A 44 -10.52 -3.83 8.79
CA THR A 44 -9.06 -3.97 8.90
C THR A 44 -8.62 -5.43 8.77
N THR A 45 -9.46 -6.39 9.20
CA THR A 45 -9.20 -7.82 9.03
C THR A 45 -9.25 -8.21 7.55
N VAL A 46 -10.23 -7.74 6.77
CA VAL A 46 -10.29 -7.94 5.32
C VAL A 46 -9.04 -7.39 4.64
N PHE A 47 -8.64 -6.16 4.97
CA PHE A 47 -7.42 -5.57 4.42
C PHE A 47 -6.18 -6.41 4.77
N ASN A 48 -6.06 -6.89 6.02
CA ASN A 48 -4.97 -7.74 6.44
C ASN A 48 -4.93 -9.10 5.72
N LEU A 49 -6.08 -9.66 5.37
CA LEU A 49 -6.18 -10.89 4.59
C LEU A 49 -5.70 -10.64 3.15
N VAL A 50 -6.16 -9.58 2.50
CA VAL A 50 -5.75 -9.22 1.13
C VAL A 50 -4.26 -8.88 1.06
N THR A 51 -3.69 -8.28 2.10
CA THR A 51 -2.24 -7.99 2.17
C THR A 51 -1.39 -9.13 2.73
N GLY A 52 -1.98 -10.30 3.03
CA GLY A 52 -1.28 -11.48 3.56
C GLY A 52 -0.68 -11.30 4.95
N MET A 53 -1.11 -10.28 5.70
CA MET A 53 -0.79 -10.13 7.12
C MET A 53 -1.48 -11.21 7.95
N TYR A 54 -2.65 -11.67 7.48
CA TYR A 54 -3.34 -12.83 8.00
C TYR A 54 -3.59 -13.85 6.90
N VAL A 55 -3.53 -15.13 7.27
CA VAL A 55 -3.97 -16.23 6.42
C VAL A 55 -5.48 -16.45 6.64
N PRO A 56 -6.29 -16.57 5.59
CA PRO A 56 -7.71 -16.96 5.73
C PRO A 56 -7.86 -18.28 6.49
N THR A 57 -8.93 -18.41 7.27
CA THR A 57 -9.29 -19.71 7.88
C THR A 57 -10.03 -20.58 6.87
N ALA A 58 -10.84 -19.97 5.99
CA ALA A 58 -11.52 -20.61 4.87
C ALA A 58 -11.82 -19.59 3.77
N GLY A 59 -12.22 -20.08 2.60
CA GLY A 59 -12.48 -19.27 1.40
C GLY A 59 -11.21 -18.97 0.59
N GLU A 60 -11.39 -18.20 -0.47
CA GLU A 60 -10.32 -17.91 -1.45
C GLU A 60 -10.15 -16.40 -1.66
N ILE A 61 -8.92 -15.99 -1.97
CA ILE A 61 -8.58 -14.63 -2.42
C ILE A 61 -7.79 -14.76 -3.71
N ARG A 62 -8.31 -14.20 -4.80
CA ARG A 62 -7.64 -14.19 -6.09
C ARG A 62 -7.30 -12.78 -6.53
N PHE A 63 -6.12 -12.60 -7.10
CA PHE A 63 -5.66 -11.36 -7.68
C PHE A 63 -5.19 -11.58 -9.11
N ASN A 64 -5.78 -10.87 -10.07
CA ASN A 64 -5.61 -11.12 -11.51
C ASN A 64 -5.77 -12.62 -11.87
N GLY A 65 -6.76 -13.28 -11.28
CA GLY A 65 -7.04 -14.71 -11.48
C GLY A 65 -6.15 -15.70 -10.71
N ALA A 66 -5.03 -15.25 -10.13
CA ALA A 66 -4.13 -16.11 -9.34
C ALA A 66 -4.53 -16.12 -7.85
N ASP A 67 -4.53 -17.29 -7.20
CA ASP A 67 -4.74 -17.39 -5.76
C ASP A 67 -3.57 -16.76 -4.98
N ILE A 68 -3.90 -15.86 -4.06
CA ILE A 68 -2.95 -15.17 -3.18
C ILE A 68 -3.16 -15.51 -1.70
N GLY A 69 -4.11 -16.40 -1.38
CA GLY A 69 -4.40 -16.84 -0.02
C GLY A 69 -3.18 -17.41 0.68
N GLY A 70 -2.77 -16.80 1.78
CA GLY A 70 -1.63 -17.25 2.58
C GLY A 70 -0.25 -16.91 2.02
N MET A 71 -0.16 -16.17 0.90
CA MET A 71 1.11 -15.62 0.45
C MET A 71 1.68 -14.63 1.49
N LYS A 72 3.01 -14.59 1.59
CA LYS A 72 3.70 -13.63 2.46
C LYS A 72 3.51 -12.19 1.93
N PRO A 73 3.41 -11.17 2.79
CA PRO A 73 3.14 -9.78 2.37
C PRO A 73 4.08 -9.24 1.28
N TYR A 74 5.39 -9.56 1.34
CA TYR A 74 6.34 -9.09 0.33
C TYR A 74 6.07 -9.69 -1.06
N ARG A 75 5.51 -10.91 -1.15
CA ARG A 75 5.12 -11.51 -2.43
C ARG A 75 3.86 -10.84 -2.98
N ILE A 76 2.89 -10.55 -2.11
CA ILE A 76 1.67 -9.82 -2.47
C ILE A 76 2.02 -8.41 -2.99
N TYR A 77 2.95 -7.74 -2.33
CA TYR A 77 3.49 -6.47 -2.79
C TYR A 77 4.15 -6.57 -4.17
N GLN A 78 4.97 -7.60 -4.41
CA GLN A 78 5.57 -7.85 -5.72
C GLN A 78 4.54 -8.12 -6.82
N CYS A 79 3.42 -8.79 -6.50
CA CYS A 79 2.31 -9.00 -7.43
C CYS A 79 1.64 -7.69 -7.87
N GLY A 80 1.81 -6.60 -7.12
CA GLY A 80 1.26 -5.28 -7.44
C GLY A 80 0.08 -4.86 -6.56
N ILE A 81 -0.01 -5.37 -5.33
CA ILE A 81 -0.93 -4.86 -4.31
C ILE A 81 -0.15 -3.98 -3.34
N ALA A 82 -0.54 -2.71 -3.20
CA ALA A 82 0.01 -1.80 -2.20
C ALA A 82 -1.06 -1.40 -1.19
N ARG A 83 -0.64 -1.05 0.03
CA ARG A 83 -1.52 -0.59 1.10
C ARG A 83 -0.90 0.59 1.83
N THR A 84 -1.70 1.61 2.11
CA THR A 84 -1.33 2.67 3.06
C THR A 84 -1.61 2.21 4.49
N PHE A 85 -0.81 2.66 5.45
CA PHE A 85 -1.05 2.36 6.86
C PHE A 85 -2.02 3.36 7.49
N GLN A 86 -2.88 2.90 8.41
CA GLN A 86 -3.77 3.77 9.20
C GLN A 86 -2.95 4.85 9.95
N ASN A 87 -1.87 4.42 10.61
CA ASN A 87 -0.89 5.33 11.20
C ASN A 87 0.23 5.62 10.22
N ILE A 88 0.55 6.90 10.03
CA ILE A 88 1.66 7.33 9.20
C ILE A 88 2.97 6.75 9.77
N ARG A 89 3.70 5.98 8.96
CA ARG A 89 4.97 5.35 9.34
C ARG A 89 6.11 5.85 8.48
N LEU A 90 6.32 7.17 8.47
CA LEU A 90 7.46 7.78 7.81
C LEU A 90 8.73 7.63 8.63
N PHE A 91 9.86 7.44 7.96
CA PHE A 91 11.18 7.58 8.53
C PHE A 91 11.43 9.07 8.77
N LYS A 92 11.15 9.51 10.00
CA LYS A 92 11.18 10.91 10.44
C LYS A 92 12.51 11.64 10.20
N GLN A 93 13.62 10.89 10.14
CA GLN A 93 14.97 11.43 9.93
C GLN A 93 15.43 11.39 8.47
N LEU A 94 14.62 10.85 7.56
CA LEU A 94 14.90 10.87 6.13
C LEU A 94 14.18 12.02 5.45
N SER A 95 14.72 12.45 4.31
CA SER A 95 14.04 13.40 3.42
C SER A 95 12.71 12.83 2.92
N VAL A 96 11.83 13.69 2.44
CA VAL A 96 10.57 13.29 1.78
C VAL A 96 10.84 12.37 0.59
N LEU A 97 11.82 12.73 -0.24
CA LEU A 97 12.23 11.90 -1.37
C LEU A 97 12.71 10.52 -0.92
N ASP A 98 13.57 10.45 0.08
CA ASP A 98 14.15 9.18 0.53
C ASP A 98 13.09 8.28 1.19
N ASN A 99 12.10 8.85 1.87
CA ASN A 99 10.95 8.10 2.37
C ASN A 99 10.23 7.33 1.24
N ILE A 100 10.10 7.94 0.06
CA ILE A 100 9.49 7.35 -1.13
C ILE A 100 10.42 6.31 -1.75
N ARG A 101 11.70 6.63 -1.93
CA ARG A 101 12.69 5.73 -2.55
C ARG A 101 12.86 4.42 -1.78
N VAL A 102 12.86 4.47 -0.44
CA VAL A 102 12.96 3.29 0.42
C VAL A 102 11.79 2.31 0.20
N ALA A 103 10.60 2.80 -0.16
CA ALA A 103 9.45 1.93 -0.40
C ALA A 103 9.62 1.06 -1.65
N HIS A 104 10.21 1.59 -2.72
CA HIS A 104 10.38 0.85 -3.99
C HIS A 104 11.35 -0.33 -3.89
N HIS A 105 12.40 -0.23 -3.05
CA HIS A 105 13.43 -1.25 -2.93
C HIS A 105 12.91 -2.64 -2.51
N HIS A 106 11.65 -2.77 -2.07
CA HIS A 106 11.03 -4.06 -1.77
C HIS A 106 10.38 -4.77 -2.97
N ARG A 107 10.18 -4.10 -4.12
CA ARG A 107 9.60 -4.72 -5.33
C ARG A 107 10.69 -5.32 -6.23
N GLY A 108 11.87 -4.70 -6.25
CA GLY A 108 13.05 -5.21 -6.95
C GLY A 108 13.62 -6.43 -6.22
N GLY A 109 13.68 -7.58 -6.90
CA GLY A 109 14.37 -8.79 -6.42
C GLY A 109 15.89 -8.64 -6.29
N ALA A 110 16.39 -7.41 -6.15
CA ALA A 110 17.74 -7.03 -5.84
C ALA A 110 18.07 -7.49 -4.41
N GLY A 111 18.33 -8.79 -4.26
CA GLY A 111 18.84 -9.36 -3.01
C GLY A 111 20.06 -8.57 -2.54
N LEU A 112 20.35 -8.63 -1.23
CA LEU A 112 21.43 -7.92 -0.55
C LEU A 112 22.77 -7.86 -1.33
N VAL A 113 23.05 -8.85 -2.19
CA VAL A 113 24.20 -8.95 -3.08
C VAL A 113 24.28 -7.82 -4.13
N SER A 114 23.18 -7.41 -4.78
CA SER A 114 23.21 -6.33 -5.78
C SER A 114 23.36 -4.94 -5.15
N THR A 115 22.89 -4.77 -3.91
CA THR A 115 23.09 -3.55 -3.11
C THR A 115 24.57 -3.36 -2.74
N VAL A 116 25.29 -4.45 -2.48
CA VAL A 116 26.73 -4.43 -2.16
C VAL A 116 27.57 -4.10 -3.41
N LEU A 117 27.19 -4.60 -4.59
CA LEU A 117 28.00 -4.43 -5.81
C LEU A 117 27.79 -3.09 -6.53
N ARG A 118 26.82 -2.25 -6.14
CA ARG A 118 26.52 -0.89 -6.69
C ARG A 118 26.73 -0.76 -8.21
N GLY A 119 26.37 -1.81 -8.97
CA GLY A 119 26.62 -1.91 -10.40
C GLY A 119 25.78 -0.93 -11.23
N GLN A 120 26.02 -0.88 -12.54
CA GLN A 120 25.30 0.03 -13.46
C GLN A 120 23.78 -0.19 -13.45
N GLY A 121 23.33 -1.44 -13.30
CA GLY A 121 21.90 -1.77 -13.19
C GLY A 121 21.24 -1.16 -11.95
N PHE A 122 21.91 -1.19 -10.80
CA PHE A 122 21.44 -0.57 -9.56
C PHE A 122 21.30 0.95 -9.70
N ARG A 123 22.28 1.62 -10.30
CA ARG A 123 22.23 3.07 -10.56
C ARG A 123 21.08 3.45 -11.50
N ARG A 124 20.79 2.61 -12.49
CA ARG A 124 19.66 2.84 -13.41
C ARG A 124 18.32 2.69 -12.70
N GLU A 125 18.17 1.66 -11.89
CA GLU A 125 16.96 1.46 -11.07
C GLU A 125 16.78 2.63 -10.10
N GLU A 126 17.83 3.00 -9.36
CA GLU A 126 17.81 4.13 -8.41
C GLU A 126 17.40 5.45 -9.08
N ARG A 127 17.87 5.68 -10.31
CA ARG A 127 17.47 6.84 -11.13
C ARG A 127 15.99 6.78 -11.50
N GLN A 128 15.50 5.64 -12.00
CA GLN A 128 14.08 5.47 -12.35
C GLN A 128 13.16 5.68 -11.15
N VAL A 129 13.53 5.14 -9.98
CA VAL A 129 12.78 5.35 -8.74
C VAL A 129 12.77 6.82 -8.34
N THR A 130 13.90 7.50 -8.48
CA THR A 130 14.01 8.93 -8.14
C THR A 130 13.17 9.79 -9.08
N GLU A 131 13.17 9.49 -10.38
CA GLU A 131 12.33 10.16 -11.39
C GLU A 131 10.85 9.94 -11.07
N ARG A 132 10.42 8.70 -10.83
CA ARG A 132 9.04 8.35 -10.45
C ARG A 132 8.61 9.00 -9.13
N ALA A 133 9.48 9.00 -8.13
CA ALA A 133 9.21 9.63 -6.84
C ALA A 133 9.03 11.16 -7.01
N THR A 134 9.85 11.79 -7.85
CA THR A 134 9.76 13.23 -8.13
C THR A 134 8.46 13.57 -8.86
N GLU A 135 8.06 12.76 -9.83
CA GLU A 135 6.77 12.89 -10.52
C GLU A 135 5.59 12.79 -9.55
N LEU A 136 5.59 11.78 -8.67
CA LEU A 136 4.55 11.61 -7.65
C LEU A 136 4.50 12.78 -6.67
N LEU A 137 5.66 13.31 -6.28
CA LEU A 137 5.71 14.52 -5.44
C LEU A 137 5.11 15.72 -6.14
N SER A 138 5.34 15.89 -7.44
CA SER A 138 4.73 16.98 -8.22
C SER A 138 3.21 16.81 -8.29
N ILE A 139 2.71 15.61 -8.63
CA ILE A 139 1.27 15.30 -8.67
C ILE A 139 0.58 15.55 -7.32
N LEU A 140 1.27 15.26 -6.22
CA LEU A 140 0.75 15.43 -4.86
C LEU A 140 1.01 16.82 -4.28
N GLY A 141 1.60 17.75 -5.03
CA GLY A 141 1.86 19.12 -4.58
C GLY A 141 2.90 19.21 -3.45
N LEU A 142 3.94 18.37 -3.49
CA LEU A 142 5.03 18.27 -2.51
C LEU A 142 6.42 18.46 -3.13
N GLU A 143 6.52 18.89 -4.39
CA GLU A 143 7.79 19.05 -5.11
C GLU A 143 8.78 19.98 -4.36
N GLY A 144 8.30 21.11 -3.84
CA GLY A 144 9.11 22.05 -3.05
C GLY A 144 9.55 21.54 -1.67
N ARG A 145 9.02 20.39 -1.22
CA ARG A 145 9.31 19.74 0.07
C ARG A 145 10.23 18.52 -0.08
N ARG A 146 10.68 18.22 -1.30
CA ARG A 146 11.45 17.01 -1.65
C ARG A 146 12.60 16.69 -0.69
N ASP A 147 13.41 17.70 -0.36
CA ASP A 147 14.63 17.53 0.44
C ASP A 147 14.39 17.83 1.94
N GLU A 148 13.16 18.16 2.33
CA GLU A 148 12.80 18.41 3.71
C GLU A 148 12.69 17.11 4.51
N LEU A 149 13.05 17.14 5.79
CA LEU A 149 12.88 15.99 6.67
C LEU A 149 11.40 15.71 6.94
N ALA A 150 11.01 14.44 6.84
CA ALA A 150 9.60 14.04 7.04
C ALA A 150 9.01 14.46 8.40
N ARG A 151 9.84 14.62 9.44
CA ARG A 151 9.39 15.09 10.77
C ARG A 151 8.92 16.54 10.79
N ASN A 152 9.34 17.36 9.83
CA ASN A 152 9.01 18.79 9.76
C ASN A 152 7.69 19.04 9.01
N LEU A 153 7.20 18.04 8.27
CA LEU A 153 5.98 18.18 7.49
C LEU A 153 4.74 18.26 8.40
N PRO A 154 3.76 19.12 8.07
CA PRO A 154 2.42 19.04 8.63
C PRO A 154 1.77 17.67 8.37
N TYR A 155 0.79 17.29 9.20
CA TYR A 155 0.16 15.96 9.13
C TYR A 155 -0.43 15.63 7.75
N GLY A 156 -1.13 16.58 7.11
CA GLY A 156 -1.69 16.39 5.76
C GLY A 156 -0.62 16.15 4.69
N GLU A 157 0.51 16.85 4.77
CA GLU A 157 1.66 16.61 3.89
C GLU A 157 2.29 15.23 4.16
N GLN A 158 2.44 14.83 5.43
CA GLN A 158 2.90 13.48 5.78
C GLN A 158 1.99 12.39 5.20
N ARG A 159 0.66 12.61 5.17
CA ARG A 159 -0.31 11.67 4.58
C ARG A 159 -0.11 11.56 3.07
N ARG A 160 0.10 12.69 2.38
CA ARG A 160 0.43 12.72 0.95
C ARG A 160 1.74 11.97 0.65
N VAL A 161 2.78 12.13 1.48
CA VAL A 161 4.01 11.32 1.35
C VAL A 161 3.73 9.82 1.51
N GLU A 162 2.88 9.42 2.44
CA GLU A 162 2.52 8.01 2.62
C GLU A 162 1.80 7.42 1.39
N ILE A 163 0.93 8.22 0.75
CA ILE A 163 0.30 7.85 -0.54
C ILE A 163 1.36 7.70 -1.63
N ALA A 164 2.31 8.64 -1.72
CA ALA A 164 3.42 8.55 -2.67
C ALA A 164 4.26 7.27 -2.48
N ARG A 165 4.51 6.87 -1.24
CA ARG A 165 5.24 5.62 -0.90
C ARG A 165 4.51 4.37 -1.37
N ALA A 166 3.18 4.35 -1.33
CA ALA A 166 2.42 3.24 -1.88
C ALA A 166 2.44 3.25 -3.42
N LEU A 167 2.27 4.43 -4.02
CA LEU A 167 2.18 4.63 -5.48
C LEU A 167 3.50 4.44 -6.22
N VAL A 168 4.65 4.72 -5.60
CA VAL A 168 5.97 4.56 -6.26
C VAL A 168 6.21 3.13 -6.71
N SER A 169 5.54 2.17 -6.06
CA SER A 169 5.60 0.76 -6.40
C SER A 169 4.83 0.39 -7.67
N ASP A 170 4.14 1.33 -8.31
CA ASP A 170 3.25 1.12 -9.45
C ASP A 170 2.27 -0.06 -9.23
N PRO A 171 1.41 0.03 -8.19
CA PRO A 171 0.48 -1.04 -7.84
C PRO A 171 -0.70 -1.07 -8.80
N LYS A 172 -1.20 -2.27 -9.11
CA LYS A 172 -2.47 -2.47 -9.82
C LYS A 172 -3.68 -2.38 -8.89
N LEU A 173 -3.47 -2.61 -7.59
CA LEU A 173 -4.49 -2.41 -6.55
C LEU A 173 -3.88 -1.63 -5.39
N LEU A 174 -4.47 -0.50 -5.09
CA LEU A 174 -4.13 0.33 -3.94
C LEU A 174 -5.21 0.23 -2.88
N LEU A 175 -4.85 -0.26 -1.69
CA LEU A 175 -5.73 -0.33 -0.53
C LEU A 175 -5.51 0.91 0.35
N LEU A 176 -6.57 1.71 0.53
CA LEU A 176 -6.56 2.90 1.36
C LEU A 176 -7.33 2.64 2.67
N ASP A 177 -6.59 2.45 3.76
CA ASP A 177 -7.18 2.24 5.09
C ASP A 177 -7.34 3.60 5.79
N GLU A 178 -8.58 4.07 5.88
CA GLU A 178 -9.00 5.35 6.46
C GLU A 178 -8.16 6.57 5.99
N PRO A 179 -8.16 6.90 4.67
CA PRO A 179 -7.40 8.04 4.15
C PRO A 179 -7.74 9.38 4.84
N ALA A 180 -8.99 9.57 5.27
CA ALA A 180 -9.52 10.83 5.80
C ALA A 180 -9.40 11.01 7.33
N ALA A 181 -8.97 10.01 8.09
CA ALA A 181 -8.85 10.14 9.54
C ALA A 181 -7.68 11.09 9.90
N GLY A 182 -8.00 12.24 10.49
CA GLY A 182 -7.01 13.25 10.92
C GLY A 182 -6.68 14.35 9.92
N MET A 183 -7.31 14.37 8.74
CA MET A 183 -7.27 15.55 7.86
C MET A 183 -8.26 16.61 8.36
N ASN A 184 -7.84 17.88 8.35
CA ASN A 184 -8.68 18.99 8.81
C ASN A 184 -9.95 19.04 7.92
N PRO A 185 -11.15 19.33 8.47
CA PRO A 185 -12.41 19.32 7.70
C PRO A 185 -12.42 20.23 6.44
N LEU A 186 -11.44 21.15 6.34
CA LEU A 186 -11.27 22.08 5.24
C LEU A 186 -10.71 21.44 3.94
N GLU A 187 -10.18 20.22 3.98
CA GLU A 187 -9.63 19.55 2.78
C GLU A 187 -10.53 18.42 2.23
N VAL A 188 -11.68 18.15 2.87
CA VAL A 188 -12.64 17.12 2.43
C VAL A 188 -13.75 17.71 1.54
N GLY A 189 -13.80 19.04 1.40
CA GLY A 189 -14.76 19.74 0.55
C GLY A 189 -14.15 20.96 -0.12
N SER A 190 -13.67 20.78 -1.35
CA SER A 190 -13.49 21.82 -2.37
C SER A 190 -13.61 21.17 -3.73
#